data_AF-A0A7J6F207-F1
#
_entry.id   AF-A0A7J6F207-F1
#
_cell.length_a   1.000
_cell.length_b   1.000
_cell.length_c   1.000
_cell.angle_alpha   90.00
_cell.angle_beta   90.00
_cell.angle_gamma   90.00
#
_symmetry.space_group_name_H-M   'P 1'
#
loop_
_entity.id
_entity.type
_entity.pdbx_description
1 polymer ?
#
loop_
_entity_poly.entity_id
_entity_poly.type
_entity_poly.pdbx_seq_one_letter_code
_entity_poly.pdbx_strand_id
1 'polypeptide(L)'
;MKIGGGVVYGAPRATALPKLLFSHGSNRLRCSATSSSTDHVSFIKDVATSKPPQNLSQLMKMLKIRGDTIMSPGAKQGLIPIVIPLARNNSVVEVRKHGVWLLAKNVDQLIHRILVEADTENSSENSDELFHASGDLGEKLYAKGDFAKSQISNLDVYLLKQVGLFPDVLERKVKRHFEQGDHVSAMVTGEFYTKKEHFPGFARPFVFNAEVLLKVGRTSEAKDAARGALKSPWWTLGCKYEEVANIAQWDDEQIEYFKEKVSEEGKQEDLKKGKAPAQVVLDEAAFLLDLASVDGTWDECVERIAECYKEAGLNDVATFIQYTD
;
A
#
# COMPACT_ATOMS: atom_id res chain seq x y z
N MET A 1 -37.97 12.74 9.85
CA MET A 1 -37.87 11.26 9.79
C MET A 1 -36.40 10.90 9.85
N LYS A 2 -35.93 10.36 10.97
CA LYS A 2 -34.57 9.86 11.15
C LYS A 2 -34.46 8.53 10.41
N ILE A 3 -33.67 8.48 9.34
CA ILE A 3 -33.29 7.22 8.68
C ILE A 3 -31.98 6.80 9.34
N GLY A 4 -32.04 5.70 10.09
CA GLY A 4 -30.91 5.18 10.86
C GLY A 4 -29.75 4.77 9.96
N GLY A 5 -28.57 5.32 10.24
CA GLY A 5 -27.29 4.82 9.77
C GLY A 5 -27.03 3.46 10.42
N GLY A 6 -27.23 2.39 9.66
CA GLY A 6 -26.85 1.05 10.10
C GLY A 6 -25.33 0.96 10.20
N VAL A 7 -24.80 0.86 11.42
CA VAL A 7 -23.43 0.40 11.68
C VAL A 7 -23.37 -1.07 11.29
N VAL A 8 -22.81 -1.35 10.11
CA VAL A 8 -22.68 -2.71 9.59
C VAL A 8 -21.42 -3.34 10.18
N TYR A 9 -21.61 -4.33 11.06
CA TYR A 9 -20.55 -5.19 11.57
C TYR A 9 -19.79 -5.84 10.40
N GLY A 10 -18.56 -5.37 10.15
CA GLY A 10 -17.63 -5.97 9.19
C GLY A 10 -16.88 -7.15 9.78
N ALA A 11 -16.47 -8.09 8.93
CA ALA A 11 -15.55 -9.17 9.28
C ALA A 11 -14.22 -8.63 9.86
N PRO A 12 -13.44 -9.43 10.61
CA PRO A 12 -12.26 -8.96 11.33
C PRO A 12 -11.24 -8.29 10.39
N ARG A 13 -11.04 -6.98 10.55
CA ARG A 13 -10.09 -6.17 9.75
C ARG A 13 -8.65 -6.64 9.92
N ALA A 14 -8.33 -7.28 11.06
CA ALA A 14 -7.02 -7.90 11.29
C ALA A 14 -6.69 -9.04 10.30
N THR A 15 -7.66 -9.56 9.53
CA THR A 15 -7.40 -10.55 8.46
C THR A 15 -6.98 -9.91 7.12
N ALA A 16 -6.91 -8.58 7.05
CA ALA A 16 -6.49 -7.83 5.85
C ALA A 16 -4.97 -7.67 5.73
N LEU A 17 -4.19 -8.03 6.74
CA LEU A 17 -2.79 -8.39 6.51
C LEU A 17 -2.82 -9.68 5.69
N PRO A 18 -2.38 -9.69 4.41
CA PRO A 18 -2.30 -10.95 3.70
C PRO A 18 -1.48 -11.92 4.54
N LYS A 19 -1.86 -13.20 4.53
CA LYS A 19 -1.08 -14.34 5.07
C LYS A 19 0.29 -14.52 4.37
N LEU A 20 0.92 -13.43 3.92
CA LEU A 20 2.16 -13.36 3.17
C LEU A 20 3.38 -13.07 4.05
N LEU A 21 3.22 -12.75 5.35
CA LEU A 21 4.34 -12.25 6.16
C LEU A 21 4.90 -13.17 7.25
N PHE A 22 4.27 -14.29 7.60
CA PHE A 22 4.70 -15.06 8.78
C PHE A 22 4.87 -16.56 8.48
N SER A 23 6.07 -16.93 8.01
CA SER A 23 6.59 -18.28 8.13
C SER A 23 7.43 -18.32 9.41
N HIS A 24 6.96 -19.06 10.42
CA HIS A 24 7.68 -19.24 11.68
C HIS A 24 9.03 -19.96 11.45
N GLY A 25 10.13 -19.26 11.74
CA GLY A 25 11.47 -19.81 11.80
C GLY A 25 12.26 -19.09 12.89
N SER A 26 12.18 -19.58 14.13
CA SER A 26 12.95 -19.05 15.26
C SER A 26 14.45 -19.32 15.06
N ASN A 27 15.27 -18.26 15.00
CA ASN A 27 16.66 -18.30 15.45
C ASN A 27 17.08 -16.92 15.98
N ARG A 28 17.39 -16.86 17.28
CA ARG A 28 17.96 -15.67 17.94
C ARG A 28 19.42 -15.52 17.55
N LEU A 29 19.80 -14.40 16.95
CA LEU A 29 21.19 -13.97 16.81
C LEU A 29 21.34 -12.56 17.40
N ARG A 30 22.32 -12.43 18.31
CA ARG A 30 22.79 -11.15 18.85
C ARG A 30 23.76 -10.54 17.84
N CYS A 31 23.49 -9.32 17.38
CA CYS A 31 24.41 -8.59 16.50
C CYS A 31 24.99 -7.37 17.23
N SER A 32 26.32 -7.30 17.25
CA SER A 32 27.10 -6.15 17.72
C SER A 32 27.14 -5.09 16.62
N ALA A 33 26.86 -3.84 17.00
CA ALA A 33 26.78 -2.70 16.10
C ALA A 33 28.16 -2.35 15.50
N THR A 34 28.22 -2.34 14.17
CA THR A 34 29.28 -1.65 13.41
C THR A 34 28.59 -0.86 12.29
N SER A 35 28.80 0.45 12.29
CA SER A 35 28.18 1.43 11.41
C SER A 35 28.52 1.21 9.94
N SER A 36 27.60 0.64 9.18
CA SER A 36 27.64 0.54 7.72
C SER A 36 26.22 0.20 7.29
N SER A 37 25.56 1.11 6.55
CA SER A 37 24.19 1.01 6.02
C SER A 37 23.61 -0.41 6.07
N THR A 38 22.65 -0.65 6.96
CA THR A 38 21.99 -1.95 7.08
C THR A 38 21.38 -2.32 5.72
N ASP A 39 21.85 -3.42 5.13
CA ASP A 39 21.27 -3.97 3.90
C ASP A 39 19.76 -4.23 4.16
N HIS A 40 18.86 -3.61 3.39
CA HIS A 40 17.42 -3.82 3.53
C HIS A 40 17.05 -5.30 3.55
N VAL A 41 17.83 -6.16 2.88
CA VAL A 41 17.65 -7.60 2.90
C VAL A 41 17.89 -8.20 4.28
N SER A 42 18.97 -7.82 4.97
CA SER A 42 19.24 -8.30 6.34
C SER A 42 18.22 -7.73 7.32
N PHE A 43 17.84 -6.46 7.17
CA PHE A 43 16.81 -5.86 8.01
C PHE A 43 15.46 -6.59 7.92
N ILE A 44 14.98 -6.89 6.70
CA ILE A 44 13.71 -7.62 6.51
C ILE A 44 13.78 -9.02 7.13
N LYS A 45 14.93 -9.67 7.00
CA LYS A 45 15.14 -11.03 7.51
C LYS A 45 15.26 -11.07 9.04
N ASP A 46 16.08 -10.20 9.60
CA ASP A 46 16.54 -10.30 10.98
C ASP A 46 15.70 -9.46 11.95
N VAL A 47 15.17 -8.31 11.50
CA VAL A 47 14.32 -7.42 12.31
C VAL A 47 12.84 -7.64 12.01
N ALA A 48 12.45 -7.60 10.73
CA ALA A 48 11.04 -7.82 10.36
C ALA A 48 10.64 -9.31 10.38
N THR A 49 11.59 -10.22 10.59
CA THR A 49 11.37 -11.69 10.66
C THR A 49 10.59 -12.24 9.46
N SER A 50 10.79 -11.63 8.28
CA SER A 50 10.06 -11.97 7.08
C SER A 50 10.99 -12.37 5.94
N LYS A 51 10.43 -12.92 4.86
CA LYS A 51 11.21 -13.29 3.69
C LYS A 51 11.46 -12.05 2.82
N PRO A 52 12.73 -11.64 2.60
CA PRO A 52 13.03 -10.52 1.72
C PRO A 52 12.51 -10.77 0.30
N PRO A 53 11.93 -9.75 -0.37
CA PRO A 53 11.58 -9.83 -1.77
C PRO A 53 12.79 -10.24 -2.61
N GLN A 54 12.54 -11.08 -3.63
CA GLN A 54 13.57 -11.38 -4.61
C GLN A 54 13.96 -10.08 -5.33
N ASN A 55 15.23 -10.00 -5.72
CA ASN A 55 15.77 -8.90 -6.52
C ASN A 55 15.74 -7.51 -5.88
N LEU A 56 15.49 -7.42 -4.56
CA LEU A 56 15.46 -6.14 -3.85
C LEU A 56 16.79 -5.39 -4.00
N SER A 57 17.93 -6.08 -3.89
CA SER A 57 19.24 -5.46 -4.04
C SER A 57 19.46 -4.83 -5.42
N GLN A 58 18.92 -5.44 -6.48
CA GLN A 58 18.96 -4.88 -7.84
C GLN A 58 18.09 -3.62 -7.93
N LEU A 59 16.86 -3.67 -7.41
CA LEU A 59 15.99 -2.49 -7.34
C LEU A 59 16.68 -1.33 -6.60
N MET A 60 17.30 -1.58 -5.45
CA MET A 60 18.00 -0.56 -4.68
C MET A 60 19.14 0.12 -5.47
N LYS A 61 19.88 -0.65 -6.26
CA LYS A 61 20.92 -0.10 -7.16
C LYS A 61 20.30 0.77 -8.25
N MET A 62 19.22 0.33 -8.87
CA MET A 62 18.52 1.06 -9.92
C MET A 62 17.92 2.38 -9.41
N LEU A 63 17.30 2.37 -8.22
CA LEU A 63 16.80 3.58 -7.57
C LEU A 63 17.93 4.60 -7.35
N LYS A 64 19.09 4.15 -6.88
CA LYS A 64 20.26 5.02 -6.69
C LYS A 64 20.74 5.64 -8.01
N ILE A 65 20.78 4.88 -9.10
CA ILE A 65 21.19 5.36 -10.43
C ILE A 65 20.20 6.41 -10.96
N ARG A 66 18.90 6.22 -10.70
CA ARG A 66 17.87 7.21 -11.05
C ARG A 66 17.92 8.49 -10.18
N GLY A 67 18.88 8.59 -9.26
CA GLY A 67 19.06 9.73 -8.38
C GLY A 67 18.16 9.71 -7.14
N ASP A 68 17.49 8.59 -6.85
CA ASP A 68 16.67 8.48 -5.65
C ASP A 68 17.55 8.42 -4.39
N THR A 69 17.17 9.20 -3.37
CA THR A 69 17.84 9.15 -2.07
C THR A 69 17.41 7.91 -1.31
N ILE A 70 18.34 6.94 -1.18
CA ILE A 70 18.13 5.72 -0.40
C ILE A 70 17.94 6.07 1.08
N MET A 71 16.94 5.47 1.69
CA MET A 71 16.62 5.64 3.11
C MET A 71 17.06 4.42 3.90
N SER A 72 17.48 4.63 5.14
CA SER A 72 17.77 3.52 6.05
C SER A 72 16.46 2.77 6.37
N PRO A 73 16.46 1.43 6.43
CA PRO A 73 15.24 0.66 6.66
C PRO A 73 14.59 0.94 8.04
N GLY A 74 15.32 1.48 9.01
CA GLY A 74 14.81 1.90 10.32
C GLY A 74 14.35 3.36 10.39
N ALA A 75 14.54 4.16 9.34
CA ALA A 75 14.15 5.57 9.26
C ALA A 75 12.63 5.73 9.05
N LYS A 76 11.84 5.20 9.99
CA LYS A 76 10.37 5.12 9.95
C LYS A 76 9.66 6.31 10.61
N GLN A 77 10.40 7.29 11.14
CA GLN A 77 9.80 8.48 11.74
C GLN A 77 8.87 9.20 10.74
N GLY A 78 7.65 9.49 11.17
CA GLY A 78 6.62 10.12 10.36
C GLY A 78 6.05 9.22 9.26
N LEU A 79 6.41 7.93 9.22
CA LEU A 79 5.88 6.94 8.29
C LEU A 79 4.95 5.97 9.00
N ILE A 80 4.11 5.28 8.23
CA ILE A 80 3.24 4.23 8.78
C ILE A 80 4.11 3.16 9.47
N PRO A 81 3.82 2.75 10.72
CA PRO A 81 4.73 1.91 11.51
C PRO A 81 5.07 0.53 10.91
N ILE A 82 4.28 0.07 9.94
CA ILE A 82 4.40 -1.24 9.30
C ILE A 82 5.18 -1.21 7.95
N VAL A 83 5.67 -0.05 7.52
CA VAL A 83 6.40 0.09 6.25
C VAL A 83 7.92 0.06 6.44
N ILE A 84 8.63 -0.39 5.41
CA ILE A 84 10.09 -0.34 5.34
C ILE A 84 10.46 0.63 4.21
N PRO A 85 11.00 1.82 4.53
CA PRO A 85 11.37 2.79 3.51
C PRO A 85 12.56 2.29 2.69
N LEU A 86 12.46 2.40 1.36
CA LEU A 86 13.54 2.05 0.43
C LEU A 86 14.26 3.32 -0.05
N ALA A 87 13.50 4.25 -0.60
CA ALA A 87 13.96 5.54 -1.07
C ALA A 87 12.88 6.59 -0.90
N ARG A 88 13.26 7.88 -0.93
CA ARG A 88 12.36 9.00 -0.59
C ARG A 88 11.09 9.07 -1.45
N ASN A 89 11.21 8.91 -2.77
CA ASN A 89 10.12 9.18 -3.71
C ASN A 89 9.66 7.95 -4.49
N ASN A 90 10.43 6.88 -4.47
CA ASN A 90 10.28 5.80 -5.42
C ASN A 90 10.54 4.44 -4.78
N SER A 91 9.46 3.76 -4.47
CA SER A 91 9.44 2.45 -3.84
C SER A 91 8.27 1.64 -4.40
N VAL A 92 8.19 0.35 -4.08
CA VAL A 92 7.02 -0.47 -4.46
C VAL A 92 5.73 0.11 -3.89
N VAL A 93 5.84 0.74 -2.72
CA VAL A 93 4.77 1.46 -2.03
C VAL A 93 5.30 2.84 -1.63
N GLU A 94 4.65 3.91 -2.10
CA GLU A 94 4.94 5.29 -1.72
C GLU A 94 4.21 5.63 -0.41
N VAL A 95 4.90 6.19 0.57
CA VAL A 95 4.30 6.64 1.82
C VAL A 95 3.95 8.12 1.71
N ARG A 96 2.72 8.47 2.08
CA ARG A 96 2.21 9.84 2.13
C ARG A 96 1.66 10.15 3.52
N LYS A 97 1.37 11.43 3.77
CA LYS A 97 0.86 11.90 5.06
C LYS A 97 -0.32 11.07 5.59
N HIS A 98 -1.29 10.76 4.74
CA HIS A 98 -2.55 10.11 5.12
C HIS A 98 -2.63 8.62 4.73
N GLY A 99 -1.52 8.00 4.31
CA GLY A 99 -1.56 6.61 3.92
C GLY A 99 -0.45 6.20 2.96
N VAL A 100 -0.67 5.09 2.27
CA VAL A 100 0.25 4.55 1.26
C VAL A 100 -0.38 4.44 -0.10
N TRP A 101 0.45 4.56 -1.13
CA TRP A 101 0.13 4.35 -2.53
C TRP A 101 0.90 3.15 -3.07
N LEU A 102 0.20 2.15 -3.56
CA LEU A 102 0.82 1.03 -4.24
C LEU A 102 1.27 1.47 -5.63
N LEU A 103 2.57 1.39 -5.92
CA LEU A 103 3.10 1.72 -7.26
C LEU A 103 3.20 0.47 -8.14
N ALA A 104 3.58 -0.68 -7.58
CA ALA A 104 3.67 -1.96 -8.28
C ALA A 104 3.32 -3.12 -7.34
N LYS A 105 2.95 -4.30 -7.87
CA LYS A 105 2.59 -5.45 -7.01
C LYS A 105 3.80 -6.11 -6.36
N ASN A 106 4.97 -6.02 -7.01
CA ASN A 106 6.21 -6.63 -6.54
C ASN A 106 7.42 -5.92 -7.16
N VAL A 107 8.61 -6.31 -6.70
CA VAL A 107 9.90 -5.76 -7.12
C VAL A 107 10.15 -5.97 -8.61
N ASP A 108 9.92 -7.18 -9.12
CA ASP A 108 10.18 -7.52 -10.53
C ASP A 108 9.32 -6.68 -11.49
N GLN A 109 8.05 -6.47 -11.15
CA GLN A 109 7.14 -5.64 -11.94
C GLN A 109 7.59 -4.16 -11.94
N LEU A 110 8.11 -3.67 -10.80
CA LEU A 110 8.66 -2.31 -10.72
C LEU A 110 9.96 -2.19 -11.53
N ILE A 111 10.87 -3.16 -11.42
CA ILE A 111 12.10 -3.21 -12.22
C ILE A 111 11.78 -3.21 -13.72
N HIS A 112 10.86 -4.07 -14.17
CA HIS A 112 10.45 -4.14 -15.57
C HIS A 112 9.88 -2.79 -16.04
N ARG A 113 9.01 -2.16 -15.23
CA ARG A 113 8.51 -0.81 -15.54
C ARG A 113 9.64 0.22 -15.69
N ILE A 114 10.59 0.25 -14.75
CA ILE A 114 11.72 1.19 -14.79
C ILE A 114 12.53 1.00 -16.08
N LEU A 115 12.79 -0.24 -16.48
CA LEU A 115 13.54 -0.54 -17.72
C LEU A 115 12.80 -0.08 -18.98
N VAL A 116 11.48 -0.30 -19.04
CA VAL A 116 10.65 0.16 -20.17
C VAL A 116 10.64 1.69 -20.23
N GLU A 117 10.42 2.36 -19.10
CA GLU A 117 10.42 3.83 -19.02
C GLU A 117 11.79 4.39 -19.45
N ALA A 118 12.89 3.81 -18.96
CA ALA A 118 14.26 4.21 -19.31
C ALA A 118 14.63 3.95 -20.78
N ASP A 119 14.01 3.00 -21.47
CA ASP A 119 14.20 2.78 -22.91
C ASP A 119 13.45 3.82 -23.76
N THR A 120 12.35 4.37 -23.21
CA THR A 120 11.56 5.41 -23.89
C THR A 120 12.07 6.83 -23.63
N GLU A 121 12.81 7.04 -22.54
CA GLU A 121 13.41 8.32 -22.21
C GLU A 121 14.70 8.55 -23.02
N ASN A 122 14.83 9.72 -23.65
CA ASN A 122 15.97 10.06 -24.52
C ASN A 122 17.31 10.28 -23.76
N SER A 123 17.40 9.99 -22.45
CA SER A 123 18.63 10.17 -21.66
C SER A 123 19.50 8.91 -21.73
N SER A 124 20.47 8.89 -22.64
CA SER A 124 21.27 7.69 -22.94
C SER A 124 22.17 7.24 -21.78
N GLU A 125 22.72 8.16 -20.98
CA GLU A 125 23.72 7.82 -19.95
C GLU A 125 23.12 7.03 -18.78
N ASN A 126 22.01 7.51 -18.18
CA ASN A 126 21.37 6.80 -17.08
C ASN A 126 20.67 5.50 -17.54
N SER A 127 20.21 5.46 -18.80
CA SER A 127 19.51 4.28 -19.34
C SER A 127 20.45 3.07 -19.36
N ASP A 128 21.64 3.18 -19.96
CA ASP A 128 22.59 2.06 -20.04
C ASP A 128 23.05 1.57 -18.66
N GLU A 129 23.25 2.49 -17.71
CA GLU A 129 23.57 2.14 -16.32
C GLU A 129 22.42 1.37 -15.63
N LEU A 130 21.15 1.75 -15.87
CA LEU A 130 20.00 1.04 -15.32
C LEU A 130 19.89 -0.39 -15.86
N PHE A 131 20.11 -0.58 -17.16
CA PHE A 131 20.15 -1.92 -17.77
C PHE A 131 21.27 -2.76 -17.16
N HIS A 132 22.49 -2.22 -17.03
CA HIS A 132 23.60 -2.93 -16.41
C HIS A 132 23.31 -3.28 -14.93
N ALA A 133 22.71 -2.36 -14.16
CA ALA A 133 22.41 -2.58 -12.74
C ALA A 133 21.31 -3.61 -12.48
N SER A 134 20.39 -3.79 -13.45
CA SER A 134 19.34 -4.81 -13.38
C SER A 134 19.86 -6.25 -13.54
N GLY A 135 21.05 -6.42 -14.13
CA GLY A 135 21.74 -7.70 -14.31
C GLY A 135 20.92 -8.76 -15.07
N ASP A 136 21.21 -10.04 -14.82
CA ASP A 136 20.54 -11.19 -15.48
C ASP A 136 19.00 -11.16 -15.37
N LEU A 137 18.45 -10.53 -14.33
CA LEU A 137 17.01 -10.38 -14.18
C LEU A 137 16.46 -9.41 -15.21
N GLY A 138 17.09 -8.25 -15.38
CA GLY A 138 16.64 -7.25 -16.34
C GLY A 138 16.64 -7.79 -17.75
N GLU A 139 17.70 -8.53 -18.13
CA GLU A 139 17.77 -9.20 -19.45
C GLU A 139 16.62 -10.20 -19.67
N LYS A 140 16.15 -10.87 -18.61
CA LYS A 140 14.99 -11.78 -18.67
C LYS A 140 13.66 -11.04 -18.71
N LEU A 141 13.57 -9.89 -18.04
CA LEU A 141 12.34 -9.10 -17.94
C LEU A 141 12.10 -8.28 -19.21
N TYR A 142 13.14 -7.65 -19.75
CA TYR A 142 13.02 -6.67 -20.83
C TYR A 142 14.34 -6.48 -21.59
N ALA A 143 14.32 -6.66 -22.93
CA ALA A 143 15.46 -6.30 -23.76
C ALA A 143 15.30 -4.88 -24.32
N LYS A 144 16.41 -4.13 -24.34
CA LYS A 144 16.45 -2.75 -24.85
C LYS A 144 15.89 -2.68 -26.29
N GLY A 145 15.00 -1.72 -26.54
CA GLY A 145 14.28 -1.54 -27.80
C GLY A 145 13.04 -2.42 -27.98
N ASP A 146 12.66 -3.28 -27.02
CA ASP A 146 11.46 -4.13 -27.16
C ASP A 146 10.16 -3.31 -27.21
N PHE A 147 10.13 -2.13 -26.59
CA PHE A 147 9.01 -1.21 -26.72
C PHE A 147 8.82 -0.79 -28.18
N ALA A 148 9.88 -0.32 -28.83
CA ALA A 148 9.84 0.08 -30.25
C ALA A 148 9.50 -1.10 -31.17
N LYS A 149 10.06 -2.29 -30.91
CA LYS A 149 9.77 -3.51 -31.70
C LYS A 149 8.31 -3.93 -31.60
N SER A 150 7.65 -3.69 -30.46
CA SER A 150 6.26 -4.10 -30.22
C SER A 150 5.23 -3.39 -31.09
N GLN A 151 5.60 -2.25 -31.72
CA GLN A 151 4.71 -1.37 -32.48
C GLN A 151 3.53 -0.79 -31.66
N ILE A 152 3.58 -0.87 -30.32
CA ILE A 152 2.60 -0.24 -29.45
C ILE A 152 3.02 1.23 -29.27
N SER A 153 2.21 2.15 -29.80
CA SER A 153 2.52 3.59 -29.76
C SER A 153 2.32 4.25 -28.39
N ASN A 154 1.62 3.59 -27.46
CA ASN A 154 1.29 4.14 -26.16
C ASN A 154 1.95 3.33 -25.03
N LEU A 155 2.80 3.99 -24.25
CA LEU A 155 3.53 3.38 -23.14
C LEU A 155 2.61 2.73 -22.10
N ASP A 156 1.50 3.38 -21.72
CA ASP A 156 0.55 2.81 -20.75
C ASP A 156 -0.06 1.50 -21.27
N VAL A 157 -0.38 1.43 -22.57
CA VAL A 157 -0.90 0.21 -23.20
C VAL A 157 0.14 -0.90 -23.21
N TYR A 158 1.41 -0.55 -23.47
CA TYR A 158 2.50 -1.51 -23.40
C TYR A 158 2.67 -2.05 -21.98
N LEU A 159 2.73 -1.17 -20.97
CA LEU A 159 2.87 -1.55 -19.56
C LEU A 159 1.77 -2.51 -19.13
N LEU A 160 0.49 -2.19 -19.41
CA LEU A 160 -0.64 -3.03 -19.04
C LEU A 160 -0.64 -4.40 -19.73
N LYS A 161 -0.10 -4.48 -20.96
CA LYS A 161 -0.13 -5.70 -21.79
C LYS A 161 1.10 -6.60 -21.58
N GLN A 162 2.28 -6.01 -21.45
CA GLN A 162 3.56 -6.73 -21.42
C GLN A 162 4.16 -6.85 -20.02
N VAL A 163 3.83 -5.93 -19.12
CA VAL A 163 4.44 -5.88 -17.78
C VAL A 163 3.45 -6.32 -16.70
N GLY A 164 2.30 -5.66 -16.63
CA GLY A 164 1.26 -5.99 -15.66
C GLY A 164 0.40 -4.78 -15.28
N LEU A 165 -0.48 -4.98 -14.29
CA LEU A 165 -1.37 -3.93 -13.81
C LEU A 165 -0.67 -3.00 -12.83
N PHE A 166 -0.79 -1.69 -13.07
CA PHE A 166 -0.31 -0.64 -12.17
C PHE A 166 -1.46 0.30 -11.83
N PRO A 167 -1.64 0.67 -10.54
CA PRO A 167 -2.68 1.58 -10.09
C PRO A 167 -2.74 2.88 -10.91
N ASP A 168 -1.63 3.60 -11.00
CA ASP A 168 -1.53 4.88 -11.69
C ASP A 168 -1.79 4.76 -13.20
N VAL A 169 -1.33 3.68 -13.84
CA VAL A 169 -1.55 3.43 -15.27
C VAL A 169 -3.03 3.17 -15.56
N LEU A 170 -3.74 2.42 -14.70
CA LEU A 170 -5.19 2.21 -14.82
C LEU A 170 -5.96 3.52 -14.61
N GLU A 171 -5.59 4.31 -13.61
CA GLU A 171 -6.19 5.63 -13.37
C GLU A 171 -5.96 6.59 -14.55
N ARG A 172 -4.74 6.63 -15.13
CA ARG A 172 -4.45 7.40 -16.36
C ARG A 172 -5.29 6.94 -17.55
N LYS A 173 -5.48 5.62 -17.71
CA LYS A 173 -6.32 5.06 -18.78
C LYS A 173 -7.78 5.51 -18.64
N VAL A 174 -8.32 5.51 -17.43
CA VAL A 174 -9.67 6.02 -17.17
C VAL A 174 -9.78 7.52 -17.47
N LYS A 175 -8.79 8.33 -17.04
CA LYS A 175 -8.75 9.77 -17.35
C LYS A 175 -8.74 10.03 -18.86
N ARG A 176 -7.96 9.27 -19.62
CA ARG A 176 -7.93 9.34 -21.09
C ARG A 176 -9.27 9.01 -21.74
N HIS A 177 -9.98 8.00 -21.24
CA HIS A 177 -11.34 7.69 -21.73
C HIS A 177 -12.30 8.88 -21.49
N PHE A 178 -12.22 9.54 -20.32
CA PHE A 178 -12.98 10.75 -20.07
C PHE A 178 -12.61 11.91 -21.00
N GLU A 179 -11.32 12.14 -21.26
CA GLU A 179 -10.85 13.18 -22.19
C GLU A 179 -11.37 12.97 -23.61
N GLN A 180 -11.57 11.70 -24.01
CA GLN A 180 -12.13 11.32 -25.30
C GLN A 180 -13.66 11.33 -25.34
N GLY A 181 -14.33 11.65 -24.22
CA GLY A 181 -15.79 11.57 -24.09
C GLY A 181 -16.34 10.14 -24.02
N ASP A 182 -15.49 9.13 -23.88
CA ASP A 182 -15.89 7.72 -23.76
C ASP A 182 -16.16 7.35 -22.30
N HIS A 183 -17.31 7.80 -21.81
CA HIS A 183 -17.75 7.52 -20.43
C HIS A 183 -17.96 6.03 -20.15
N VAL A 184 -18.34 5.23 -21.16
CA VAL A 184 -18.58 3.80 -20.99
C VAL A 184 -17.26 3.08 -20.71
N SER A 185 -16.24 3.31 -21.53
CA SER A 185 -14.92 2.70 -21.30
C SER A 185 -14.27 3.20 -20.01
N ALA A 186 -14.52 4.45 -19.61
CA ALA A 186 -14.08 4.97 -18.32
C ALA A 186 -14.69 4.18 -17.15
N MET A 187 -16.01 3.97 -17.14
CA MET A 187 -16.69 3.17 -16.11
C MET A 187 -16.23 1.71 -16.12
N VAL A 188 -16.16 1.08 -17.29
CA VAL A 188 -15.74 -0.33 -17.41
C VAL A 188 -14.31 -0.53 -16.89
N THR A 189 -13.41 0.41 -17.20
CA THR A 189 -12.02 0.35 -16.71
C THR A 189 -11.95 0.65 -15.20
N GLY A 190 -12.77 1.59 -14.70
CA GLY A 190 -12.90 1.87 -13.27
C GLY A 190 -13.40 0.66 -12.48
N GLU A 191 -14.43 -0.02 -12.96
CA GLU A 191 -14.95 -1.26 -12.35
C GLU A 191 -13.91 -2.38 -12.43
N PHE A 192 -13.25 -2.56 -13.58
CA PHE A 192 -12.16 -3.52 -13.73
C PHE A 192 -11.05 -3.31 -12.71
N TYR A 193 -10.69 -2.07 -12.40
CA TYR A 193 -9.67 -1.74 -11.41
C TYR A 193 -10.01 -2.28 -10.00
N THR A 194 -11.29 -2.37 -9.65
CA THR A 194 -11.77 -2.83 -8.33
C THR A 194 -11.69 -4.35 -8.10
N LYS A 195 -11.36 -5.14 -9.14
CA LYS A 195 -11.28 -6.60 -9.02
C LYS A 195 -10.31 -7.02 -7.92
N LYS A 196 -10.79 -7.89 -7.02
CA LYS A 196 -10.11 -8.28 -5.77
C LYS A 196 -8.72 -8.88 -6.01
N GLU A 197 -8.53 -9.58 -7.12
CA GLU A 197 -7.27 -10.20 -7.53
C GLU A 197 -6.24 -9.20 -8.06
N HIS A 198 -6.64 -7.96 -8.37
CA HIS A 198 -5.71 -6.97 -8.92
C HIS A 198 -4.84 -6.39 -7.81
N PHE A 199 -5.45 -5.81 -6.77
CA PHE A 199 -4.73 -5.15 -5.68
C PHE A 199 -5.36 -5.51 -4.32
N PRO A 200 -5.17 -6.75 -3.85
CA PRO A 200 -5.83 -7.24 -2.64
C PRO A 200 -5.41 -6.43 -1.42
N GLY A 201 -6.39 -6.03 -0.60
CA GLY A 201 -6.16 -5.28 0.64
C GLY A 201 -6.04 -3.76 0.46
N PHE A 202 -5.95 -3.24 -0.76
CA PHE A 202 -5.89 -1.81 -1.02
C PHE A 202 -7.27 -1.23 -1.34
N ALA A 203 -7.61 -0.13 -0.67
CA ALA A 203 -8.90 0.54 -0.83
C ALA A 203 -8.93 1.51 -2.04
N ARG A 204 -7.78 2.05 -2.45
CA ARG A 204 -7.67 3.03 -3.56
C ARG A 204 -8.45 2.65 -4.83
N PRO A 205 -8.44 1.39 -5.33
CA PRO A 205 -9.24 1.03 -6.49
C PRO A 205 -10.74 1.31 -6.32
N PHE A 206 -11.29 1.02 -5.14
CA PHE A 206 -12.70 1.25 -4.82
C PHE A 206 -13.01 2.74 -4.68
N VAL A 207 -12.09 3.51 -4.07
CA VAL A 207 -12.20 4.97 -3.98
C VAL A 207 -12.24 5.58 -5.38
N PHE A 208 -11.27 5.22 -6.23
CA PHE A 208 -11.20 5.75 -7.59
C PHE A 208 -12.45 5.38 -8.40
N ASN A 209 -12.97 4.15 -8.26
CA ASN A 209 -14.21 3.78 -8.92
C ASN A 209 -15.42 4.62 -8.42
N ALA A 210 -15.47 4.96 -7.14
CA ALA A 210 -16.48 5.87 -6.62
C ALA A 210 -16.37 7.28 -7.25
N GLU A 211 -15.15 7.81 -7.40
CA GLU A 211 -14.89 9.07 -8.11
C GLU A 211 -15.37 9.01 -9.58
N VAL A 212 -15.09 7.90 -10.27
CA VAL A 212 -15.52 7.66 -11.66
C VAL A 212 -17.03 7.67 -11.78
N LEU A 213 -17.73 6.93 -10.91
CA LEU A 213 -19.20 6.85 -10.87
C LEU A 213 -19.82 8.22 -10.56
N LEU A 214 -19.22 8.98 -9.64
CA LEU A 214 -19.67 10.32 -9.30
C LEU A 214 -19.55 11.26 -10.50
N LYS A 215 -18.43 11.20 -11.22
CA LYS A 215 -18.16 12.03 -12.40
C LYS A 215 -19.15 11.81 -13.55
N VAL A 216 -19.73 10.62 -13.67
CA VAL A 216 -20.78 10.31 -14.67
C VAL A 216 -22.20 10.50 -14.13
N GLY A 217 -22.37 11.04 -12.92
CA GLY A 217 -23.68 11.31 -12.32
C GLY A 217 -24.37 10.10 -11.66
N ARG A 218 -23.69 8.96 -11.52
CA ARG A 218 -24.22 7.75 -10.85
C ARG A 218 -24.01 7.84 -9.33
N THR A 219 -24.64 8.84 -8.71
CA THR A 219 -24.39 9.22 -7.31
C THR A 219 -24.67 8.12 -6.29
N SER A 220 -25.76 7.35 -6.45
CA SER A 220 -26.09 6.24 -5.55
C SER A 220 -25.04 5.13 -5.56
N GLU A 221 -24.52 4.78 -6.74
CA GLU A 221 -23.50 3.75 -6.89
C GLU A 221 -22.13 4.25 -6.41
N ALA A 222 -21.81 5.51 -6.68
CA ALA A 222 -20.62 6.16 -6.14
C ALA A 222 -20.61 6.10 -4.60
N LYS A 223 -21.76 6.40 -3.99
CA LYS A 223 -21.96 6.31 -2.54
C LYS A 223 -21.73 4.90 -2.02
N ASP A 224 -22.30 3.88 -2.65
CA ASP A 224 -22.12 2.49 -2.23
C ASP A 224 -20.68 2.01 -2.44
N ALA A 225 -20.02 2.41 -3.53
CA ALA A 225 -18.61 2.13 -3.77
C ALA A 225 -17.69 2.77 -2.72
N ALA A 226 -17.93 4.04 -2.36
CA ALA A 226 -17.18 4.74 -1.31
C ALA A 226 -17.36 4.08 0.07
N ARG A 227 -18.59 3.68 0.42
CA ARG A 227 -18.86 2.90 1.64
C ARG A 227 -18.15 1.55 1.62
N GLY A 228 -18.07 0.91 0.46
CA GLY A 228 -17.27 -0.29 0.23
C GLY A 228 -15.78 -0.05 0.51
N ALA A 229 -15.23 1.04 -0.01
CA ALA A 229 -13.82 1.42 0.18
C ALA A 229 -13.49 1.64 1.67
N LEU A 230 -14.37 2.31 2.42
CA LEU A 230 -14.15 2.61 3.85
C LEU A 230 -14.28 1.39 4.79
N LYS A 231 -14.66 0.22 4.25
CA LYS A 231 -14.53 -1.07 4.96
C LYS A 231 -13.11 -1.61 4.96
N SER A 232 -12.27 -1.15 4.03
CA SER A 232 -10.84 -1.45 4.00
C SER A 232 -10.06 -0.48 4.89
N PRO A 233 -8.78 -0.78 5.22
CA PRO A 233 -7.97 0.09 6.06
C PRO A 233 -7.80 1.48 5.44
N TRP A 234 -8.02 2.52 6.22
CA TRP A 234 -8.10 3.91 5.75
C TRP A 234 -6.77 4.43 5.23
N TRP A 235 -5.68 3.92 5.78
CA TRP A 235 -4.33 4.18 5.30
C TRP A 235 -4.03 3.61 3.91
N THR A 236 -4.97 2.89 3.27
CA THR A 236 -4.86 2.37 1.88
C THR A 236 -5.80 3.07 0.88
N LEU A 237 -6.54 4.10 1.31
CA LEU A 237 -7.48 4.84 0.46
C LEU A 237 -6.79 5.63 -0.66
N GLY A 238 -5.52 5.97 -0.45
CA GLY A 238 -4.74 6.81 -1.34
C GLY A 238 -5.22 8.25 -1.42
N CYS A 239 -6.04 8.69 -0.48
CA CYS A 239 -6.47 10.07 -0.31
C CYS A 239 -6.84 10.26 1.17
N LYS A 240 -7.32 11.45 1.54
CA LYS A 240 -7.80 11.69 2.90
C LYS A 240 -9.10 10.94 3.15
N TYR A 241 -9.32 10.54 4.41
CA TYR A 241 -10.55 9.86 4.81
C TYR A 241 -11.80 10.69 4.45
N GLU A 242 -11.75 12.00 4.70
CA GLU A 242 -12.88 12.92 4.51
C GLU A 242 -13.32 12.99 3.05
N GLU A 243 -12.39 12.89 2.09
CA GLU A 243 -12.71 12.88 0.67
C GLU A 243 -13.63 11.71 0.32
N VAL A 244 -13.38 10.53 0.90
CA VAL A 244 -14.18 9.33 0.68
C VAL A 244 -15.46 9.34 1.50
N ALA A 245 -15.41 9.82 2.75
CA ALA A 245 -16.56 9.97 3.63
C ALA A 245 -17.63 10.90 3.04
N ASN A 246 -17.20 11.99 2.40
CA ASN A 246 -18.07 12.91 1.67
C ASN A 246 -18.85 12.20 0.55
N ILE A 247 -18.20 11.34 -0.24
CA ILE A 247 -18.87 10.55 -1.29
C ILE A 247 -19.82 9.52 -0.66
N ALA A 248 -19.39 8.87 0.43
CA ALA A 248 -20.18 7.90 1.18
C ALA A 248 -21.40 8.50 1.92
N GLN A 249 -21.44 9.83 2.04
CA GLN A 249 -22.37 10.58 2.89
C GLN A 249 -22.34 10.00 4.32
N TRP A 250 -21.13 9.89 4.85
CA TRP A 250 -20.87 9.59 6.25
C TRP A 250 -20.33 10.85 6.90
N ASP A 251 -20.90 11.18 8.05
CA ASP A 251 -20.33 12.16 8.95
C ASP A 251 -19.21 11.50 9.77
N ASP A 252 -18.69 12.20 10.78
CA ASP A 252 -17.63 11.72 11.67
C ASP A 252 -18.03 10.52 12.55
N GLU A 253 -19.26 9.99 12.40
CA GLU A 253 -19.78 8.84 13.11
C GLU A 253 -18.85 7.62 13.07
N GLN A 254 -18.17 7.38 11.94
CA GLN A 254 -17.23 6.26 11.83
C GLN A 254 -15.92 6.51 12.58
N ILE A 255 -15.45 7.76 12.61
CA ILE A 255 -14.26 8.14 13.39
C ILE A 255 -14.58 7.96 14.87
N GLU A 256 -15.72 8.46 15.33
CA GLU A 256 -16.17 8.30 16.72
C GLU A 256 -16.38 6.83 17.09
N TYR A 257 -16.92 6.02 16.16
CA TYR A 257 -17.02 4.58 16.37
C TYR A 257 -15.64 3.92 16.55
N PHE A 258 -14.61 4.33 15.79
CA PHE A 258 -13.26 3.76 15.98
C PHE A 258 -12.62 4.24 17.27
N LYS A 259 -12.83 5.50 17.67
CA LYS A 259 -12.42 6.02 18.98
C LYS A 259 -13.06 5.23 20.12
N GLU A 260 -14.36 4.92 20.01
CA GLU A 260 -15.05 4.05 20.95
C GLU A 260 -14.43 2.64 20.96
N LYS A 261 -14.10 2.07 19.79
CA LYS A 261 -13.52 0.73 19.72
C LYS A 261 -12.11 0.60 20.29
N VAL A 262 -11.31 1.66 20.27
CA VAL A 262 -9.98 1.66 20.93
C VAL A 262 -10.06 1.96 22.43
N SER A 263 -11.21 2.44 22.94
CA SER A 263 -11.42 2.66 24.38
C SER A 263 -11.48 1.36 25.18
N GLU A 264 -11.27 1.43 26.49
CA GLU A 264 -11.37 0.26 27.36
C GLU A 264 -12.80 -0.30 27.38
N GLU A 265 -13.81 0.58 27.39
CA GLU A 265 -15.22 0.19 27.31
C GLU A 265 -15.51 -0.59 26.02
N GLY A 266 -15.01 -0.12 24.88
CA GLY A 266 -15.15 -0.78 23.58
C GLY A 266 -14.50 -2.17 23.55
N LYS A 267 -13.31 -2.31 24.13
CA LYS A 267 -12.62 -3.61 24.27
C LYS A 267 -13.42 -4.58 25.14
N GLN A 268 -13.90 -4.13 26.29
CA GLN A 268 -14.71 -4.96 27.20
C GLN A 268 -16.04 -5.38 26.55
N GLU A 269 -16.65 -4.52 25.74
CA GLU A 269 -17.84 -4.85 24.96
C GLU A 269 -17.56 -5.99 23.95
N ASP A 270 -16.45 -5.90 23.23
CA ASP A 270 -16.04 -6.89 22.24
C ASP A 270 -15.69 -8.25 22.89
N LEU A 271 -15.07 -8.24 24.08
CA LEU A 271 -14.83 -9.44 24.88
C LEU A 271 -16.15 -10.08 25.35
N LYS A 272 -17.12 -9.27 25.82
CA LYS A 272 -18.45 -9.76 26.21
C LYS A 272 -19.23 -10.37 25.03
N LYS A 273 -18.98 -9.87 23.82
CA LYS A 273 -19.52 -10.44 22.56
C LYS A 273 -18.83 -11.75 22.15
N GLY A 274 -17.82 -12.21 22.90
CA GLY A 274 -17.14 -13.48 22.70
C GLY A 274 -15.95 -13.42 21.75
N LYS A 275 -15.44 -12.22 21.41
CA LYS A 275 -14.18 -12.13 20.65
C LYS A 275 -13.02 -12.63 21.50
N ALA A 276 -12.08 -13.33 20.86
CA ALA A 276 -10.85 -13.77 21.53
C ALA A 276 -10.00 -12.55 21.95
N PRO A 277 -9.34 -12.55 23.13
CA PRO A 277 -8.54 -11.42 23.59
C PRO A 277 -7.47 -10.97 22.60
N ALA A 278 -6.75 -11.93 22.00
CA ALA A 278 -5.76 -11.65 20.96
C ALA A 278 -6.37 -10.95 19.73
N GLN A 279 -7.61 -11.28 19.36
CA GLN A 279 -8.30 -10.63 18.25
C GLN A 279 -8.71 -9.20 18.59
N VAL A 280 -9.13 -8.94 19.83
CA VAL A 280 -9.52 -7.60 20.29
C VAL A 280 -8.35 -6.64 20.23
N VAL A 281 -7.17 -7.05 20.70
CA VAL A 281 -5.97 -6.20 20.66
C VAL A 281 -5.44 -6.00 19.23
N LEU A 282 -5.61 -6.99 18.34
CA LEU A 282 -5.27 -6.81 16.92
C LEU A 282 -6.25 -5.89 16.19
N ASP A 283 -7.54 -5.96 16.52
CA ASP A 283 -8.55 -5.03 16.02
C ASP A 283 -8.23 -3.60 16.51
N GLU A 284 -7.83 -3.42 17.78
CA GLU A 284 -7.36 -2.14 18.32
C GLU A 284 -6.18 -1.58 17.51
N ALA A 285 -5.14 -2.39 17.24
CA ALA A 285 -4.01 -1.97 16.42
C ALA A 285 -4.44 -1.50 15.01
N ALA A 286 -5.41 -2.19 14.41
CA ALA A 286 -5.95 -1.81 13.11
C ALA A 286 -6.71 -0.47 13.17
N PHE A 287 -7.53 -0.25 14.20
CA PHE A 287 -8.24 1.01 14.39
C PHE A 287 -7.29 2.18 14.68
N LEU A 288 -6.22 1.96 15.43
CA LEU A 288 -5.20 2.98 15.68
C LEU A 288 -4.48 3.41 14.40
N LEU A 289 -4.18 2.47 13.49
CA LEU A 289 -3.63 2.79 12.18
C LEU A 289 -4.62 3.59 11.31
N ASP A 290 -5.90 3.21 11.34
CA ASP A 290 -6.94 3.92 10.60
C ASP A 290 -7.12 5.35 11.14
N LEU A 291 -7.16 5.55 12.46
CA LEU A 291 -7.24 6.87 13.09
C LEU A 291 -6.01 7.73 12.80
N ALA A 292 -4.80 7.18 12.92
CA ALA A 292 -3.58 7.90 12.61
C ALA A 292 -3.51 8.35 11.14
N SER A 293 -4.18 7.63 10.22
CA SER A 293 -4.27 8.01 8.80
C SER A 293 -5.10 9.27 8.56
N VAL A 294 -6.10 9.53 9.41
CA VAL A 294 -6.95 10.72 9.33
C VAL A 294 -6.10 11.97 9.57
N ASP A 295 -5.39 12.00 10.69
CA ASP A 295 -4.60 13.17 11.10
C ASP A 295 -3.18 13.21 10.49
N GLY A 296 -2.68 12.05 10.07
CA GLY A 296 -1.30 11.84 9.62
C GLY A 296 -0.29 11.84 10.76
N THR A 297 -0.70 11.38 11.95
CA THR A 297 0.07 11.39 13.20
C THR A 297 0.61 9.98 13.53
N TRP A 298 1.32 9.37 12.59
CA TRP A 298 1.80 7.99 12.72
C TRP A 298 2.63 7.72 13.97
N ASP A 299 3.48 8.67 14.35
CA ASP A 299 4.43 8.49 15.46
C ASP A 299 3.73 8.35 16.81
N GLU A 300 2.55 8.96 16.98
CA GLU A 300 1.80 8.97 18.24
C GLU A 300 1.21 7.60 18.58
N CYS A 301 0.97 6.76 17.57
CA CYS A 301 0.36 5.44 17.78
C CYS A 301 1.38 4.27 17.77
N VAL A 302 2.66 4.51 17.46
CA VAL A 302 3.70 3.47 17.35
C VAL A 302 3.80 2.62 18.61
N GLU A 303 3.90 3.25 19.78
CA GLU A 303 4.10 2.56 21.06
C GLU A 303 2.91 1.65 21.36
N ARG A 304 1.69 2.19 21.30
CA ARG A 304 0.48 1.41 21.59
C ARG A 304 0.25 0.29 20.58
N ILE A 305 0.49 0.53 19.29
CA ILE A 305 0.38 -0.52 18.27
C ILE A 305 1.35 -1.66 18.57
N ALA A 306 2.60 -1.36 18.93
CA ALA A 306 3.57 -2.40 19.28
C ALA A 306 3.13 -3.21 20.51
N GLU A 307 2.58 -2.56 21.53
CA GLU A 307 1.99 -3.24 22.69
C GLU A 307 0.86 -4.18 22.28
N CYS A 308 -0.06 -3.74 21.42
CA CYS A 308 -1.15 -4.59 20.92
C CYS A 308 -0.61 -5.87 20.24
N TYR A 309 0.42 -5.76 19.39
CA TYR A 309 1.05 -6.93 18.76
C TYR A 309 1.74 -7.83 19.80
N LYS A 310 2.38 -7.25 20.83
CA LYS A 310 3.00 -8.00 21.92
C LYS A 310 1.96 -8.75 22.76
N GLU A 311 0.85 -8.12 23.12
CA GLU A 311 -0.30 -8.70 23.82
C GLU A 311 -0.95 -9.84 23.01
N ALA A 312 -0.95 -9.74 21.68
CA ALA A 312 -1.38 -10.80 20.78
C ALA A 312 -0.37 -11.96 20.63
N GLY A 313 0.80 -11.89 21.26
CA GLY A 313 1.87 -12.88 21.16
C GLY A 313 2.79 -12.73 19.95
N LEU A 314 2.65 -11.65 19.17
CA LEU A 314 3.44 -11.35 17.98
C LEU A 314 4.64 -10.45 18.32
N ASN A 315 5.52 -10.94 19.20
CA ASN A 315 6.67 -10.18 19.72
C ASN A 315 7.63 -9.69 18.63
N ASP A 316 7.81 -10.47 17.57
CA ASP A 316 8.68 -10.10 16.45
C ASP A 316 8.13 -8.88 15.70
N VAL A 317 6.80 -8.83 15.50
CA VAL A 317 6.12 -7.68 14.88
C VAL A 317 6.20 -6.45 15.78
N ALA A 318 6.00 -6.61 17.08
CA ALA A 318 6.15 -5.52 18.04
C ALA A 318 7.59 -4.93 18.01
N THR A 319 8.60 -5.81 17.97
CA THR A 319 10.02 -5.41 17.86
C THR A 319 10.29 -4.66 16.57
N PHE A 320 9.76 -5.16 15.44
CA PHE A 320 9.87 -4.48 14.16
C PHE A 320 9.22 -3.10 14.17
N ILE A 321 8.03 -2.96 14.75
CA ILE A 321 7.31 -1.68 14.82
C ILE A 321 8.08 -0.66 15.67
N GLN A 322 8.61 -1.06 16.82
CA GLN A 322 9.39 -0.19 17.70
C GLN A 322 10.79 0.16 17.17
N TYR A 323 11.31 -0.60 16.21
CA TYR A 323 12.64 -0.34 15.67
C TYR A 323 12.73 1.07 15.07
N THR A 324 13.73 1.83 15.49
CA THR A 324 14.10 3.14 14.96
C THR A 324 15.62 3.24 14.90
N ASP A 325 16.14 3.94 13.88
CA ASP A 325 17.58 4.19 13.71
C ASP A 325 18.09 5.34 14.61
#